data_AF-A0A3S3QHB1-F1
#
_entry.id   AF-A0A3S3QHB1-F1
#
_cell.length_a   1.000
_cell.length_b   1.000
_cell.length_c   1.000
_cell.angle_alpha   90.00
_cell.angle_beta   90.00
_cell.angle_gamma   90.00
#
_symmetry.space_group_name_H-M   'P 1'
#
loop_
_entity.id
_entity.type
_entity.pdbx_description
1 polymer ?
#
loop_
_entity_poly.entity_id
_entity_poly.type
_entity_poly.pdbx_seq_one_letter_code
_entity_poly.pdbx_strand_id
1 'polypeptide(L)'
;MPFIILLFLCLSVFLGCVPVIPVNTQTENKTIEDIIQVMLTQKDNYFYIDIKHYPKKKKELPIGIFDSGTGGLTVFNSIINLDEFSNTHHGYGGDHANDFEREKFIYLGDLANMPYGNYHKENKDTLLEEHIIKDVQFLLSNKYYPDAHSTT
;
A
#
# COMPACT_ATOMS: atom_id res chain seq x y z
N MET A 1 20.09 -31.35 55.62
CA MET A 1 19.98 -29.97 55.11
C MET A 1 20.89 -29.81 53.89
N PRO A 2 20.58 -30.46 52.74
CA PRO A 2 20.61 -29.69 51.49
C PRO A 2 19.67 -30.18 50.36
N PHE A 3 18.72 -31.09 50.61
CA PHE A 3 17.91 -31.69 49.53
C PHE A 3 16.55 -31.03 49.27
N ILE A 4 16.07 -30.13 50.13
CA ILE A 4 14.73 -29.54 50.00
C ILE A 4 14.72 -28.28 49.13
N ILE A 5 15.88 -27.63 48.93
CA ILE A 5 15.97 -26.37 48.17
C ILE A 5 15.97 -26.62 46.64
N LEU A 6 16.33 -27.82 46.19
CA LEU A 6 16.39 -28.14 44.75
C LEU A 6 15.02 -28.53 44.14
N LEU A 7 13.97 -28.71 44.95
CA LEU A 7 12.64 -29.04 44.44
C LEU A 7 11.79 -27.80 44.13
N PHE A 8 12.13 -26.63 44.68
CA PHE A 8 11.38 -25.40 44.48
C PHE A 8 11.80 -24.58 43.25
N LEU A 9 12.92 -24.91 42.60
CA LEU A 9 13.40 -24.18 41.42
C LEU A 9 12.87 -24.74 40.08
N CYS A 10 12.24 -25.92 40.08
CA CYS A 10 11.67 -26.53 38.86
C CYS A 10 10.18 -26.23 38.65
N LEU A 11 9.50 -25.57 39.58
CA LEU A 11 8.04 -25.38 39.52
C LEU A 11 7.60 -23.98 39.06
N SER A 12 8.51 -23.18 38.49
CA SER A 12 8.19 -21.82 37.98
C SER A 12 8.19 -21.69 36.46
N VAL A 13 8.31 -22.78 35.70
CA VAL A 13 8.42 -22.71 34.22
C VAL A 13 7.09 -23.01 33.48
N PHE A 14 6.00 -23.33 34.18
CA PHE A 14 4.73 -23.68 33.53
C PHE A 14 3.57 -22.73 33.88
N LEU A 15 3.65 -21.45 33.50
CA LEU A 15 2.44 -20.63 33.33
C LEU A 15 2.74 -19.47 32.39
N GLY A 16 2.77 -19.75 31.08
CA GLY A 16 3.02 -18.72 30.07
C GLY A 16 2.62 -19.12 28.65
N CYS A 17 1.71 -20.07 28.45
CA CYS A 17 1.01 -20.16 27.18
C CYS A 17 -0.15 -19.17 27.22
N VAL A 18 0.07 -17.96 26.70
CA VAL A 18 -1.04 -17.10 26.27
C VAL A 18 -1.75 -17.89 25.16
N PRO A 19 -3.06 -18.16 25.27
CA PRO A 19 -3.79 -18.75 24.16
C PRO A 19 -3.69 -17.79 22.98
N VAL A 20 -3.16 -18.29 21.86
CA VAL A 20 -3.28 -17.62 20.57
C VAL A 20 -4.78 -17.52 20.30
N ILE A 21 -5.36 -16.34 20.48
CA ILE A 21 -6.73 -16.07 20.09
C ILE A 21 -6.76 -16.31 18.58
N PRO A 22 -7.61 -17.22 18.06
CA PRO A 22 -7.76 -17.33 16.62
C PRO A 22 -8.30 -16.00 16.13
N VAL A 23 -7.45 -15.26 15.41
CA VAL A 23 -7.86 -14.07 14.68
C VAL A 23 -9.00 -14.50 13.76
N ASN A 24 -10.17 -13.89 13.96
CA ASN A 24 -11.36 -14.21 13.18
C ASN A 24 -11.24 -13.58 11.79
N THR A 25 -10.71 -14.36 10.84
CA THR A 25 -10.56 -14.02 9.42
C THR A 25 -11.85 -13.51 8.76
N GLN A 26 -13.04 -13.82 9.29
CA GLN A 26 -14.30 -13.31 8.75
C GLN A 26 -14.59 -11.86 9.11
N THR A 27 -14.12 -11.37 10.26
CA THR A 27 -14.28 -9.96 10.63
C THR A 27 -13.33 -9.08 9.81
N GLU A 28 -12.18 -9.63 9.43
CA GLU A 28 -11.11 -8.89 8.76
C GLU A 28 -11.35 -8.70 7.26
N ASN A 29 -11.69 -9.75 6.51
CA ASN A 29 -12.09 -9.61 5.11
C ASN A 29 -13.27 -8.65 4.98
N LYS A 30 -14.25 -8.74 5.89
CA LYS A 30 -15.38 -7.81 5.92
C LYS A 30 -14.94 -6.33 5.87
N THR A 31 -13.86 -5.94 6.54
CA THR A 31 -13.36 -4.56 6.55
C THR A 31 -12.85 -4.08 5.18
N ILE A 32 -12.20 -4.96 4.40
CA ILE A 32 -11.70 -4.62 3.06
C ILE A 32 -12.87 -4.50 2.08
N GLU A 33 -13.77 -5.48 2.11
CA GLU A 33 -15.00 -5.44 1.34
C GLU A 33 -15.81 -4.18 1.67
N ASP A 34 -15.85 -3.77 2.94
CA ASP A 34 -16.51 -2.54 3.40
C ASP A 34 -15.84 -1.29 2.79
N ILE A 35 -14.51 -1.16 2.79
CA ILE A 35 -13.84 0.01 2.20
C ILE A 35 -14.00 0.05 0.66
N ILE A 36 -13.87 -1.09 -0.03
CA ILE A 36 -14.10 -1.15 -1.48
C ILE A 36 -15.55 -0.76 -1.80
N GLN A 37 -16.50 -1.24 -1.01
CA GLN A 37 -17.90 -0.89 -1.20
C GLN A 37 -18.15 0.60 -0.97
N VAL A 38 -17.51 1.20 0.05
CA VAL A 38 -17.51 2.66 0.27
C VAL A 38 -16.99 3.38 -0.98
N MET A 39 -15.83 2.97 -1.50
CA MET A 39 -15.20 3.57 -2.68
C MET A 39 -16.08 3.53 -3.93
N LEU A 40 -16.84 2.45 -4.11
CA LEU A 40 -17.65 2.22 -5.31
C LEU A 40 -19.07 2.79 -5.22
N THR A 41 -19.63 2.96 -4.02
CA THR A 41 -21.07 3.21 -3.87
C THR A 41 -21.44 4.47 -3.06
N GLN A 42 -20.62 4.91 -2.11
CA GLN A 42 -21.00 5.96 -1.17
C GLN A 42 -20.55 7.35 -1.63
N LYS A 43 -21.32 7.99 -2.50
CA LYS A 43 -20.95 9.27 -3.16
C LYS A 43 -20.48 10.39 -2.23
N ASP A 44 -21.06 10.47 -1.04
CA ASP A 44 -20.75 11.51 -0.05
C ASP A 44 -19.50 11.20 0.81
N ASN A 45 -18.90 10.02 0.63
CA ASN A 45 -17.70 9.61 1.34
C ASN A 45 -16.43 10.17 0.66
N TYR A 46 -15.43 10.52 1.47
CA TYR A 46 -14.12 10.95 0.97
C TYR A 46 -13.50 9.90 0.02
N PHE A 47 -13.60 8.62 0.37
CA PHE A 47 -13.00 7.53 -0.40
C PHE A 47 -13.74 7.21 -1.71
N TYR A 48 -14.93 7.76 -1.95
CA TYR A 48 -15.67 7.48 -3.18
C TYR A 48 -14.92 7.92 -4.45
N ILE A 49 -14.91 7.03 -5.44
CA ILE A 49 -14.37 7.27 -6.79
C ILE A 49 -15.51 7.10 -7.81
N ASP A 50 -15.72 8.11 -8.65
CA ASP A 50 -16.66 8.00 -9.78
C ASP A 50 -16.01 7.25 -10.95
N ILE A 51 -15.87 5.93 -10.80
CA ILE A 51 -15.31 5.05 -11.83
C ILE A 51 -16.13 5.13 -13.13
N LYS A 52 -17.45 5.36 -13.04
CA LYS A 52 -18.34 5.42 -14.20
C LYS A 52 -18.02 6.63 -15.10
N HIS A 53 -17.62 7.75 -14.51
CA HIS A 53 -17.26 8.97 -15.24
C HIS A 53 -15.75 9.27 -15.22
N TYR A 54 -14.92 8.26 -14.96
CA TYR A 54 -13.47 8.39 -14.99
C TYR A 54 -13.00 8.97 -16.35
N PRO A 55 -11.98 9.85 -16.38
CA PRO A 55 -11.58 10.53 -17.62
C PRO A 55 -11.29 9.56 -18.77
N LYS A 56 -12.00 9.75 -19.89
CA LYS A 56 -11.88 8.89 -21.09
C LYS A 56 -10.54 9.06 -21.80
N LYS A 57 -9.94 10.24 -21.72
CA LYS A 57 -8.63 10.54 -22.31
C LYS A 57 -7.49 10.03 -21.42
N LYS A 58 -7.30 8.71 -21.42
CA LYS A 58 -6.29 8.05 -20.57
C LYS A 58 -4.85 8.52 -20.84
N LYS A 59 -4.55 8.94 -22.09
CA LYS A 59 -3.21 9.42 -22.49
C LYS A 59 -2.80 10.76 -21.85
N GLU A 60 -3.74 11.50 -21.27
CA GLU A 60 -3.44 12.78 -20.59
C GLU A 60 -3.26 12.58 -19.07
N LEU A 61 -3.61 11.39 -18.55
CA LEU A 61 -3.47 11.05 -17.14
C LEU A 61 -2.06 10.60 -16.82
N PRO A 62 -1.53 10.94 -15.64
CA PRO A 62 -0.22 10.46 -15.21
C PRO A 62 -0.25 8.97 -14.85
N ILE A 63 0.93 8.36 -14.86
CA ILE A 63 1.18 7.05 -14.28
C ILE A 63 1.37 7.24 -12.77
N GLY A 64 0.50 6.61 -11.97
CA GLY A 64 0.63 6.57 -10.52
C GLY A 64 1.55 5.43 -10.09
N ILE A 65 2.51 5.73 -9.23
CA ILE A 65 3.42 4.77 -8.59
C ILE A 65 3.27 4.97 -7.08
N PHE A 66 3.11 3.89 -6.32
CA PHE A 66 3.11 3.95 -4.87
C PHE A 66 4.08 2.95 -4.26
N ASP A 67 4.58 3.26 -3.07
CA ASP A 67 5.37 2.39 -2.21
C ASP A 67 5.16 2.80 -0.74
N SER A 68 5.55 1.94 0.19
CA SER A 68 5.59 2.24 1.63
C SER A 68 6.47 3.43 2.01
N GLY A 69 7.38 3.88 1.14
CA GLY A 69 8.26 4.99 1.45
C GLY A 69 9.12 5.40 0.28
N THR A 70 10.40 5.73 0.52
CA THR A 70 11.32 6.21 -0.53
C THR A 70 12.06 5.08 -1.25
N GLY A 71 11.93 3.82 -0.80
CA GLY A 71 12.66 2.68 -1.38
C GLY A 71 12.29 2.45 -2.84
N GLY A 72 11.01 2.62 -3.17
CA GLY A 72 10.47 2.50 -4.52
C GLY A 72 10.96 3.58 -5.49
N LEU A 73 11.63 4.64 -5.02
CA LEU A 73 12.29 5.59 -5.92
C LEU A 73 13.41 4.93 -6.74
N THR A 74 13.95 3.79 -6.29
CA THR A 74 14.90 3.00 -7.09
C THR A 74 14.23 2.39 -8.32
N VAL A 75 13.04 1.82 -8.15
CA VAL A 75 12.20 1.31 -9.25
C VAL A 75 11.76 2.46 -10.16
N PHE A 76 11.32 3.56 -9.57
CA PHE A 76 10.94 4.75 -10.35
C PHE A 76 12.14 5.28 -11.16
N ASN A 77 13.34 5.31 -10.58
CA ASN A 77 14.55 5.70 -11.30
C ASN A 77 14.84 4.77 -12.49
N SER A 78 14.60 3.47 -12.35
CA SER A 78 14.75 2.53 -13.48
C SER A 78 13.73 2.78 -14.58
N ILE A 79 12.49 3.15 -14.23
CA ILE A 79 11.43 3.48 -15.19
C ILE A 79 11.81 4.75 -15.98
N ILE A 80 12.19 5.83 -15.29
CA ILE A 80 12.44 7.13 -15.96
C ILE A 80 13.68 7.14 -16.84
N ASN A 81 14.63 6.23 -16.62
CA ASN A 81 15.88 6.12 -17.38
C ASN A 81 15.90 4.91 -18.32
N LEU A 82 14.76 4.23 -18.51
CA LEU A 82 14.66 3.10 -19.43
C LEU A 82 14.85 3.59 -20.88
N ASP A 83 15.71 2.93 -21.65
CA ASP A 83 16.01 3.18 -23.08
C ASP A 83 16.24 1.81 -23.74
N GLU A 84 15.26 0.91 -23.61
CA GLU A 84 15.32 -0.44 -24.17
C GLU A 84 14.59 -0.55 -25.52
N PHE A 85 13.80 0.46 -25.88
CA PHE A 85 13.00 0.49 -27.09
C PHE A 85 13.26 1.74 -27.92
N SER A 86 13.07 1.65 -29.23
CA SER A 86 13.09 2.85 -30.06
C SER A 86 11.75 3.58 -29.97
N ASN A 87 11.80 4.84 -29.54
CA ASN A 87 10.66 5.74 -29.49
C ASN A 87 10.07 6.05 -30.89
N THR A 88 10.84 5.84 -31.97
CA THR A 88 10.37 6.06 -33.35
C THR A 88 9.83 4.80 -34.03
N HIS A 89 10.49 3.65 -33.83
CA HIS A 89 10.13 2.39 -34.53
C HIS A 89 9.34 1.42 -33.66
N HIS A 90 9.23 1.68 -32.35
CA HIS A 90 8.50 0.87 -31.37
C HIS A 90 8.95 -0.60 -31.30
N GLY A 91 10.22 -0.85 -31.63
CA GLY A 91 10.89 -2.14 -31.54
C GLY A 91 11.95 -2.16 -30.44
N TYR A 92 12.46 -3.34 -30.13
CA TYR A 92 13.55 -3.51 -29.16
C TYR A 92 14.87 -2.93 -29.70
N GLY A 93 15.66 -2.33 -28.80
CA GLY A 93 16.90 -1.61 -29.09
C GLY A 93 16.72 -0.11 -28.87
N GLY A 94 17.35 0.42 -27.82
CA GLY A 94 17.28 1.83 -27.42
C GLY A 94 17.78 2.81 -28.50
N ASP A 95 17.28 4.04 -28.43
CA ASP A 95 17.62 5.13 -29.34
C ASP A 95 18.20 6.37 -28.64
N HIS A 96 18.75 6.19 -27.43
CA HIS A 96 19.36 7.24 -26.60
C HIS A 96 18.36 8.29 -26.09
N ALA A 97 17.08 7.94 -26.08
CA ALA A 97 16.01 8.72 -25.47
C ALA A 97 15.24 7.84 -24.49
N ASN A 98 14.83 8.40 -23.36
CA ASN A 98 14.10 7.60 -22.37
C ASN A 98 12.74 7.17 -22.94
N ASP A 99 12.40 5.88 -22.80
CA ASP A 99 11.18 5.25 -23.33
C ASP A 99 9.90 5.98 -22.88
N PHE A 100 9.93 6.51 -21.65
CA PHE A 100 8.81 7.22 -21.03
C PHE A 100 9.01 8.74 -20.96
N GLU A 101 9.83 9.34 -21.85
CA GLU A 101 10.14 10.78 -21.83
C GLU A 101 8.91 11.69 -21.94
N ARG A 102 7.80 11.17 -22.49
CA ARG A 102 6.55 11.92 -22.70
C ARG A 102 5.50 11.68 -21.61
N GLU A 103 5.78 10.79 -20.67
CA GLU A 103 4.85 10.44 -19.60
C GLU A 103 4.96 11.40 -18.42
N LYS A 104 3.87 11.50 -17.68
CA LYS A 104 3.83 12.22 -16.40
C LYS A 104 3.69 11.19 -15.29
N PHE A 105 4.38 11.42 -14.17
CA PHE A 105 4.36 10.50 -13.05
C PHE A 105 3.87 11.19 -11.78
N ILE A 106 3.13 10.46 -10.96
CA ILE A 106 2.85 10.80 -9.57
C ILE A 106 3.43 9.66 -8.72
N TYR A 107 4.30 10.01 -7.79
CA TYR A 107 4.86 9.07 -6.82
C TYR A 107 4.26 9.33 -5.44
N LEU A 108 3.68 8.30 -4.84
CA LEU A 108 3.14 8.32 -3.47
C LEU A 108 4.00 7.43 -2.57
N GLY A 109 4.62 8.00 -1.55
CA GLY A 109 5.29 7.25 -0.50
C GLY A 109 4.47 7.29 0.79
N ASP A 110 3.94 6.15 1.23
CA ASP A 110 3.13 6.05 2.46
C ASP A 110 3.99 5.96 3.73
N LEU A 111 4.74 7.05 3.98
CA LEU A 111 5.70 7.12 5.09
C LEU A 111 5.06 6.97 6.46
N ALA A 112 3.76 7.29 6.60
CA ALA A 112 3.04 7.22 7.87
C ALA A 112 2.76 5.77 8.29
N ASN A 113 2.64 4.85 7.32
CA ASN A 113 2.36 3.43 7.54
C ASN A 113 3.57 2.54 7.21
N MET A 114 4.77 3.13 7.09
CA MET A 114 6.01 2.39 6.89
C MET A 114 6.44 1.65 8.18
N PRO A 115 7.08 0.46 8.09
CA PRO A 115 7.33 -0.33 6.89
C PRO A 115 6.29 -1.43 6.67
N TYR A 116 5.88 -1.62 5.41
CA TYR A 116 4.91 -2.66 5.03
C TYR A 116 5.38 -4.08 5.41
N GLY A 117 6.69 -4.33 5.40
CA GLY A 117 7.26 -5.61 5.79
C GLY A 117 7.01 -6.04 7.26
N ASN A 118 6.55 -5.14 8.12
CA ASN A 118 6.17 -5.48 9.50
C ASN A 118 4.74 -6.02 9.62
N TYR A 119 3.85 -5.68 8.70
CA TYR A 119 2.42 -6.02 8.83
C TYR A 119 2.21 -7.54 8.81
N HIS A 120 2.80 -8.23 7.83
CA HIS A 120 2.72 -9.69 7.74
C HIS A 120 3.32 -10.38 8.97
N LYS A 121 4.45 -9.88 9.48
CA LYS A 121 5.10 -10.44 10.69
C LYS A 121 4.23 -10.33 11.93
N GLU A 122 3.41 -9.29 12.00
CA GLU A 122 2.49 -9.03 13.09
C GLU A 122 1.08 -9.59 12.82
N ASN A 123 0.89 -10.38 11.76
CA ASN A 123 -0.40 -10.92 11.30
C ASN A 123 -1.45 -9.82 11.04
N LYS A 124 -1.03 -8.73 10.38
CA LYS A 124 -1.86 -7.57 10.02
C LYS A 124 -2.01 -7.41 8.51
N ASP A 125 -2.07 -8.50 7.77
CA ASP A 125 -2.17 -8.50 6.30
C ASP A 125 -3.38 -7.71 5.82
N THR A 126 -4.53 -7.89 6.47
CA THR A 126 -5.78 -7.17 6.17
C THR A 126 -5.61 -5.65 6.28
N LEU A 127 -4.90 -5.19 7.31
CA LEU A 127 -4.66 -3.75 7.51
C LEU A 127 -3.71 -3.21 6.43
N LEU A 128 -2.69 -3.99 6.03
CA LEU A 128 -1.81 -3.64 4.92
C LEU A 128 -2.60 -3.53 3.60
N GLU A 129 -3.47 -4.48 3.33
CA GLU A 129 -4.35 -4.45 2.15
C GLU A 129 -5.25 -3.20 2.18
N GLU A 130 -5.82 -2.84 3.32
CA GLU A 130 -6.60 -1.62 3.47
C GLU A 130 -5.77 -0.35 3.16
N HIS A 131 -4.52 -0.27 3.64
CA HIS A 131 -3.61 0.84 3.31
C HIS A 131 -3.33 0.93 1.81
N ILE A 132 -3.00 -0.20 1.17
CA ILE A 132 -2.75 -0.28 -0.28
C ILE A 132 -3.98 0.19 -1.07
N ILE A 133 -5.18 -0.25 -0.69
CA ILE A 133 -6.42 0.16 -1.36
C ILE A 133 -6.66 1.66 -1.20
N LYS A 134 -6.35 2.24 -0.05
CA LYS A 134 -6.42 3.70 0.18
C LYS A 134 -5.39 4.48 -0.64
N ASP A 135 -4.17 3.99 -0.79
CA ASP A 135 -3.14 4.59 -1.66
C ASP A 135 -3.60 4.61 -3.13
N VAL A 136 -4.14 3.49 -3.61
CA VAL A 136 -4.72 3.39 -4.96
C VAL A 136 -5.89 4.35 -5.11
N GLN A 137 -6.76 4.46 -4.10
CA GLN A 137 -7.86 5.42 -4.12
C GLN A 137 -7.37 6.86 -4.22
N PHE A 138 -6.33 7.23 -3.49
CA PHE A 138 -5.75 8.56 -3.57
C PHE A 138 -5.24 8.86 -4.99
N LEU A 139 -4.49 7.93 -5.60
CA LEU A 139 -3.95 8.10 -6.95
C LEU A 139 -5.01 8.15 -8.06
N LEU A 140 -6.15 7.46 -7.87
CA LEU A 140 -7.26 7.48 -8.82
C LEU A 140 -8.24 8.64 -8.57
N SER A 141 -8.27 9.18 -7.36
CA SER A 141 -9.20 10.25 -7.00
C SER A 141 -8.73 11.62 -7.50
N ASN A 142 -9.66 12.57 -7.54
CA ASN A 142 -9.37 13.99 -7.69
C ASN A 142 -9.55 14.76 -6.36
N LYS A 143 -9.74 14.03 -5.25
CA LYS A 143 -9.92 14.59 -3.90
C LYS A 143 -8.60 14.54 -3.15
N TYR A 144 -8.10 15.71 -2.75
CA TYR A 144 -6.97 15.86 -1.86
C TYR A 144 -7.05 17.21 -1.15
N TYR A 145 -6.40 17.33 0.00
CA TYR A 145 -6.28 18.59 0.72
C TYR A 145 -5.02 19.33 0.24
N PRO A 146 -5.14 20.47 -0.45
CA PRO A 146 -3.98 21.21 -0.95
C PRO A 146 -3.16 21.85 0.17
N ASP A 147 -3.79 22.12 1.33
CA ASP A 147 -3.13 22.68 2.50
C ASP A 147 -3.81 22.25 3.81
N ALA A 148 -3.18 22.60 4.93
CA ALA A 148 -3.65 22.23 6.27
C ALA A 148 -4.96 22.92 6.72
N HIS A 149 -5.43 23.93 5.99
CA HIS A 149 -6.66 24.66 6.29
C HIS A 149 -7.84 24.21 5.42
N SER A 150 -7.58 23.32 4.46
CA SER A 150 -8.58 22.81 3.55
C SER A 150 -9.62 22.00 4.31
N THR A 151 -10.89 22.37 4.19
CA THR A 151 -12.04 21.63 4.73
C THR A 151 -12.74 20.90 3.59
N THR A 152 -13.10 19.63 3.81
CA THR A 152 -13.87 18.79 2.87
C THR A 152 -15.21 19.38 2.51
#